data_AF-A0A133Q388-F1
#
_entry.id   AF-A0A133Q388-F1
#
_cell.length_a   1.000
_cell.length_b   1.000
_cell.length_c   1.000
_cell.angle_alpha   90.00
_cell.angle_beta   90.00
_cell.angle_gamma   90.00
#
_symmetry.space_group_name_H-M   'P 1'
#
loop_
_entity.id
_entity.type
_entity.pdbx_description
1 polymer ?
#
loop_
_entity_poly.entity_id
_entity_poly.type
_entity_poly.pdbx_seq_one_letter_code
_entity_poly.pdbx_strand_id
1 'polypeptide(L)'
;MIEKQDFEVLEQQLEQFAATRNLNSAEAKPVVDAYFQLLIDYFKQINQISAIDFESLSLYPIVPMNFYERYQYLLTRKYHFMGYRQMKTLKSELIKMAASYQTRLKFRKS
;
A
#
# COMPACT_ATOMS: atom_id res chain seq x y z
N MET A 1 13.72 5.66 4.76
CA MET A 1 13.05 5.39 3.48
C MET A 1 12.33 4.08 3.66
N ILE A 2 11.03 4.03 3.36
CA ILE A 2 10.26 2.78 3.42
C ILE A 2 10.78 1.85 2.31
N GLU A 3 11.11 0.62 2.69
CA GLU A 3 11.62 -0.43 1.84
C GLU A 3 10.68 -1.63 1.78
N LYS A 4 10.94 -2.55 0.86
CA LYS A 4 10.16 -3.78 0.70
C LYS A 4 10.12 -4.61 2.00
N GLN A 5 11.22 -4.61 2.76
CA GLN A 5 11.37 -5.40 3.97
C GLN A 5 10.39 -4.97 5.08
N ASP A 6 10.07 -3.68 5.17
CA ASP A 6 9.14 -3.14 6.16
C ASP A 6 7.75 -3.77 6.03
N PHE A 7 7.32 -4.02 4.79
CA PHE A 7 6.06 -4.71 4.51
C PHE A 7 6.10 -6.19 4.87
N GLU A 8 7.23 -6.86 4.62
CA GLU A 8 7.35 -8.31 4.84
C GLU A 8 7.24 -8.67 6.32
N VAL A 9 7.77 -7.82 7.22
CA VAL A 9 7.66 -8.01 8.68
C VAL A 9 6.19 -7.98 9.14
N LEU A 10 5.41 -7.01 8.67
CA LEU A 10 3.99 -6.92 9.00
C LEU A 10 3.17 -8.03 8.32
N GLU A 11 3.50 -8.40 7.08
CA GLU A 11 2.84 -9.50 6.38
C GLU A 11 3.03 -10.83 7.10
N GLN A 12 4.22 -11.14 7.61
CA GLN A 12 4.44 -12.37 8.38
C GLN A 12 3.52 -12.48 9.60
N GLN A 13 3.28 -11.38 10.31
CA GLN A 13 2.34 -11.33 11.43
C GLN A 13 0.90 -11.48 10.94
N LEU A 14 0.54 -10.77 9.87
CA LEU A 14 -0.81 -10.79 9.31
C LEU A 14 -1.19 -12.13 8.67
N GLU A 15 -0.24 -12.89 8.12
CA GLU A 15 -0.49 -14.25 7.60
C GLU A 15 -0.99 -15.20 8.70
N GLN A 16 -0.49 -15.07 9.93
CA GLN A 16 -0.95 -15.87 11.06
C GLN A 16 -2.42 -15.59 11.38
N PHE A 17 -2.79 -14.31 11.45
CA PHE A 17 -4.18 -13.89 11.69
C PHE A 17 -5.10 -14.18 10.49
N ALA A 18 -4.59 -14.06 9.26
CA ALA A 18 -5.35 -14.34 8.04
C ALA A 18 -5.68 -15.83 7.91
N ALA A 19 -4.74 -16.71 8.24
CA ALA A 19 -4.92 -18.15 8.22
C ALA A 19 -6.04 -18.61 9.17
N THR A 20 -6.20 -17.95 10.31
CA THR A 20 -7.26 -18.25 11.30
C THR A 20 -8.50 -17.36 11.16
N ARG A 21 -8.59 -16.54 10.10
CA ARG A 21 -9.70 -15.58 9.86
C ARG A 21 -9.92 -14.56 10.99
N ASN A 22 -8.87 -14.22 11.73
CA ASN A 22 -8.92 -13.34 12.90
C ASN A 22 -8.37 -11.93 12.65
N LEU A 23 -8.37 -11.44 11.40
CA LEU A 23 -7.89 -10.10 11.06
C LEU A 23 -8.70 -8.95 11.72
N ASN A 24 -9.88 -9.25 12.26
CA ASN A 24 -10.73 -8.31 12.99
C ASN A 24 -10.58 -8.42 14.52
N SER A 25 -9.66 -9.25 15.03
CA SER A 25 -9.40 -9.38 16.46
C SER A 25 -8.73 -8.12 17.04
N ALA A 26 -8.77 -7.96 18.35
CA ALA A 26 -8.14 -6.83 19.03
C ALA A 26 -6.62 -6.78 18.82
N GLU A 27 -5.99 -7.95 18.68
CA GLU A 27 -4.54 -8.12 18.47
C GLU A 27 -4.15 -7.88 17.02
N ALA A 28 -4.99 -8.29 16.06
CA ALA A 28 -4.70 -8.14 14.64
C ALA A 28 -4.94 -6.71 14.14
N LYS A 29 -5.96 -6.01 14.67
CA LYS A 29 -6.34 -4.66 14.22
C LYS A 29 -5.18 -3.65 14.21
N PRO A 30 -4.35 -3.52 15.26
CA PRO A 30 -3.19 -2.63 15.25
C PRO A 30 -2.18 -2.97 14.15
N VAL A 31 -1.95 -4.26 13.88
CA VAL A 31 -1.04 -4.71 12.82
C VAL A 31 -1.61 -4.40 11.43
N VAL A 32 -2.91 -4.61 11.24
CA VAL A 32 -3.64 -4.24 10.01
C VAL A 32 -3.57 -2.74 9.77
N ASP A 33 -3.77 -1.94 10.81
CA ASP A 33 -3.71 -0.48 10.74
C ASP A 33 -2.31 0.02 10.42
N ALA A 34 -1.28 -0.58 11.04
CA ALA A 34 0.11 -0.28 10.72
C ALA A 34 0.45 -0.62 9.26
N TYR A 35 -0.01 -1.78 8.76
CA TYR A 35 0.23 -2.18 7.38
C TYR A 35 -0.48 -1.28 6.37
N PHE A 36 -1.72 -0.90 6.65
CA PHE A 36 -2.46 0.07 5.84
C PHE A 36 -1.76 1.43 5.84
N GLN A 37 -1.34 1.93 7.00
CA GLN A 37 -0.63 3.20 7.11
C GLN A 37 0.70 3.17 6.34
N LEU A 38 1.46 2.08 6.43
CA LEU A 38 2.71 1.88 5.70
C LEU A 38 2.50 1.96 4.17
N LEU A 39 1.40 1.41 3.65
CA LEU A 39 1.03 1.53 2.24
C LEU A 39 0.80 2.99 1.82
N ILE A 40 0.07 3.74 2.65
CA ILE A 40 -0.24 5.15 2.40
C ILE A 40 1.03 5.99 2.45
N ASP A 41 1.91 5.75 3.42
CA ASP A 41 3.16 6.48 3.54
C ASP A 41 4.15 6.11 2.45
N TYR A 42 4.16 4.85 1.99
CA TYR A 42 4.94 4.47 0.80
C TYR A 42 4.41 5.14 -0.47
N PHE A 43 3.09 5.21 -0.66
CA PHE A 43 2.49 5.94 -1.78
C PHE A 43 2.89 7.42 -1.78
N LYS A 44 2.86 8.07 -0.62
CA LYS A 44 3.35 9.44 -0.44
C LYS A 44 4.83 9.57 -0.77
N GLN A 45 5.65 8.66 -0.24
CA GLN A 45 7.10 8.67 -0.45
C GLN A 45 7.47 8.57 -1.93
N ILE A 46 6.89 7.60 -2.67
CA ILE A 46 7.24 7.40 -4.09
C ILE A 46 6.76 8.53 -4.99
N ASN A 47 5.71 9.26 -4.59
CA ASN A 47 5.21 10.44 -5.28
C ASN A 47 5.79 11.76 -4.74
N GLN A 48 6.60 11.73 -3.68
CA GLN A 48 7.20 12.90 -3.02
C GLN A 48 6.19 13.93 -2.53
N ILE A 49 5.06 13.45 -1.98
CA ILE A 49 3.98 14.29 -1.45
C ILE A 49 3.84 14.11 0.07
N SER A 50 3.35 15.12 0.77
CA SER A 50 3.08 15.06 2.22
C SER A 50 1.66 14.57 2.53
N ALA A 51 0.70 14.85 1.64
CA ALA A 51 -0.69 14.45 1.75
C ALA A 51 -1.22 14.01 0.38
N ILE A 52 -2.23 13.14 0.40
CA ILE A 52 -2.90 12.68 -0.82
C ILE A 52 -4.05 13.64 -1.10
N ASP A 53 -3.99 14.30 -2.25
CA ASP A 53 -5.11 15.01 -2.86
C ASP A 53 -5.79 14.10 -3.87
N PHE A 54 -7.00 13.67 -3.55
CA PHE A 54 -7.76 12.74 -4.38
C PHE A 54 -8.35 13.40 -5.63
N GLU A 55 -8.51 14.73 -5.66
CA GLU A 55 -9.01 15.47 -6.83
C GLU A 55 -7.92 15.63 -7.90
N SER A 56 -6.65 15.51 -7.51
CA SER A 56 -5.50 15.73 -8.38
C SER A 56 -4.65 14.48 -8.63
N LEU A 57 -5.21 13.27 -8.45
CA LEU A 57 -4.46 12.01 -8.59
C LEU A 57 -3.77 11.87 -9.96
N SER A 58 -4.37 12.39 -11.03
CA SER A 58 -3.79 12.32 -12.39
C SER A 58 -2.47 13.09 -12.53
N LEU A 59 -2.17 14.00 -11.60
CA LEU A 59 -0.92 14.76 -11.60
C LEU A 59 0.24 14.00 -10.94
N TYR A 60 -0.07 12.94 -10.18
CA TYR A 60 0.95 12.18 -9.48
C TYR A 60 1.67 11.21 -10.43
N PRO A 61 3.01 11.11 -10.35
CA PRO A 61 3.78 10.25 -11.25
C PRO A 61 3.44 8.76 -11.19
N ILE A 62 3.01 8.28 -10.02
CA ILE A 62 2.77 6.85 -9.74
C ILE A 62 1.42 6.69 -9.04
N VAL A 63 0.39 6.34 -9.79
CA VAL A 63 -0.96 6.07 -9.26
C VAL A 63 -1.53 4.79 -9.87
N PRO A 64 -1.87 3.78 -9.05
CA PRO A 64 -2.58 2.59 -9.52
C PRO A 64 -3.96 2.92 -10.11
N MET A 65 -4.46 2.06 -11.00
CA MET A 65 -5.81 2.22 -11.55
C MET A 65 -6.87 2.17 -10.43
N ASN A 66 -7.85 3.09 -10.50
CA ASN A 66 -8.95 3.24 -9.55
C ASN A 66 -8.46 3.37 -8.09
N PHE A 67 -7.39 4.13 -7.87
CA PHE A 67 -6.76 4.25 -6.56
C PHE A 67 -7.71 4.82 -5.50
N TYR A 68 -8.53 5.82 -5.85
CA TYR A 68 -9.50 6.41 -4.92
C TYR A 68 -10.54 5.39 -4.46
N GLU A 69 -11.18 4.68 -5.38
CA GLU A 69 -12.18 3.66 -5.07
C GLU A 69 -11.57 2.54 -4.24
N ARG A 70 -10.34 2.13 -4.58
CA ARG A 70 -9.60 1.11 -3.82
C ARG A 70 -9.27 1.60 -2.41
N TYR A 71 -8.86 2.85 -2.25
CA TYR A 71 -8.59 3.44 -0.94
C TYR A 71 -9.86 3.43 -0.06
N GLN A 72 -11.00 3.86 -0.60
CA GLN A 72 -12.30 3.81 0.10
C GLN A 72 -12.70 2.38 0.46
N TYR A 73 -12.51 1.44 -0.46
CA TYR A 73 -12.73 0.01 -0.18
C TYR A 73 -11.85 -0.48 0.97
N LEU A 74 -10.56 -0.13 0.98
CA LEU A 74 -9.65 -0.55 2.04
C LEU A 74 -10.01 0.05 3.39
N LEU A 75 -10.42 1.32 3.47
CA LEU A 75 -10.89 1.92 4.71
C LEU A 75 -12.05 1.13 5.32
N THR A 76 -12.99 0.69 4.49
CA THR A 76 -14.17 -0.07 4.94
C THR A 76 -13.89 -1.54 5.20
N ARG A 77 -12.88 -2.14 4.52
CA ARG A 77 -12.67 -3.59 4.51
C ARG A 77 -11.31 -4.07 5.04
N LYS A 78 -10.40 -3.20 5.49
CA LYS A 78 -9.02 -3.58 5.89
C LYS A 78 -8.92 -4.74 6.89
N TYR A 79 -9.88 -4.88 7.79
CA TYR A 79 -9.93 -5.97 8.78
C TYR A 79 -10.52 -7.29 8.26
N HIS A 80 -10.94 -7.34 6.99
CA HIS A 80 -11.40 -8.57 6.34
C HIS A 80 -10.29 -9.18 5.50
N PHE A 81 -10.35 -10.50 5.29
CA PHE A 81 -9.41 -11.22 4.44
C PHE A 81 -9.27 -10.60 3.05
N MET A 82 -10.38 -10.22 2.41
CA MET A 82 -10.32 -9.60 1.09
C MET A 82 -9.68 -8.20 1.13
N GLY A 83 -9.91 -7.41 2.19
CA GLY A 83 -9.21 -6.15 2.38
C GLY A 83 -7.70 -6.34 2.51
N TYR A 84 -7.27 -7.32 3.32
CA TYR A 84 -5.86 -7.69 3.41
C TYR A 84 -5.27 -8.12 2.06
N ARG A 85 -5.98 -8.95 1.29
CA ARG A 85 -5.55 -9.33 -0.07
C ARG A 85 -5.41 -8.12 -1.00
N GLN A 86 -6.35 -7.17 -0.97
CA GLN A 86 -6.27 -5.94 -1.75
C GLN A 86 -5.06 -5.07 -1.35
N MET A 87 -4.73 -5.01 -0.06
CA MET A 87 -3.52 -4.32 0.43
C MET A 87 -2.23 -4.97 -0.10
N LYS A 88 -2.12 -6.31 -0.08
CA LYS A 88 -0.94 -7.02 -0.64
C LYS A 88 -0.78 -6.80 -2.15
N THR A 89 -1.89 -6.78 -2.88
CA THR A 89 -1.88 -6.47 -4.31
C THR A 89 -1.42 -5.04 -4.55
N LEU A 90 -1.99 -4.07 -3.82
CA LEU A 90 -1.62 -2.67 -3.90
C LEU A 90 -0.12 -2.45 -3.60
N LYS A 91 0.42 -3.09 -2.57
CA LYS A 91 1.87 -3.09 -2.28
C LYS A 91 2.68 -3.48 -3.52
N SER A 92 2.35 -4.63 -4.09
CA SER A 92 3.11 -5.22 -5.19
C SER A 92 3.05 -4.35 -6.45
N GLU A 93 1.90 -3.72 -6.71
CA GLU A 93 1.74 -2.74 -7.78
C GLU A 93 2.61 -1.51 -7.53
N LEU A 94 2.51 -0.87 -6.36
CA LEU A 94 3.27 0.34 -6.03
C LEU A 94 4.78 0.12 -6.14
N ILE A 95 5.30 -1.02 -5.66
CA ILE A 95 6.73 -1.36 -5.79
C ILE A 95 7.13 -1.47 -7.27
N LYS A 96 6.36 -2.19 -8.08
CA LYS A 96 6.65 -2.37 -9.52
C LYS A 96 6.59 -1.04 -10.27
N MET A 97 5.57 -0.23 -10.00
CA MET A 97 5.38 1.06 -10.65
C MET A 97 6.50 2.04 -10.26
N ALA A 98 6.90 2.08 -8.98
CA ALA A 98 8.02 2.88 -8.51
C ALA A 98 9.34 2.47 -9.18
N ALA A 99 9.65 1.18 -9.22
CA ALA A 99 10.84 0.67 -9.90
C ALA A 99 10.85 1.03 -11.39
N SER A 100 9.71 0.84 -12.06
CA SER A 100 9.53 1.19 -13.48
C SER A 100 9.74 2.68 -13.73
N TYR A 101 9.18 3.55 -12.87
CA TYR A 101 9.34 5.00 -12.96
C TYR A 101 10.81 5.43 -12.76
N GLN A 102 11.49 4.90 -11.74
CA GLN A 102 12.89 5.19 -11.48
C GLN A 102 13.79 4.78 -12.66
N THR A 103 13.54 3.62 -13.26
CA THR A 103 14.25 3.17 -14.46
C THR A 103 14.05 4.13 -15.64
N ARG A 104 12.82 4.60 -15.89
CA ARG A 104 12.56 5.61 -16.94
C ARG A 104 13.31 6.91 -16.68
N LEU A 105 13.37 7.38 -15.44
CA LEU A 105 14.12 8.59 -15.08
C LEU A 105 15.62 8.45 -15.34
N LYS A 106 16.21 7.27 -15.06
CA LYS A 106 17.62 7.00 -15.35
C LYS A 106 17.91 7.05 -16.84
N PHE A 107 17.08 6.41 -17.66
CA PHE A 107 17.27 6.40 -19.13
C PHE A 107 17.03 7.75 -19.80
N ARG A 108 16.19 8.63 -19.23
CA ARG A 108 16.01 10.00 -19.75
C ARG A 108 17.18 10.94 -19.41
N LYS A 109 18.03 10.56 -18.46
CA LYS A 109 19.19 11.35 -18.01
C LYS A 109 20.53 10.86 -18.60
N SER A 110 20.51 9.76 -19.36
CA SER A 110 21.66 9.21 -20.08
C SER A 110 21.61 9.61 -21.55
#